data_AF-A0AB32TVB1-F1
#
_entry.id   AF-A0AB32TVB1-F1
#
_cell.length_a   1.000
_cell.length_b   1.000
_cell.length_c   1.000
_cell.angle_alpha   90.00
_cell.angle_beta   90.00
_cell.angle_gamma   90.00
#
_symmetry.space_group_name_H-M   'P 1'
#
loop_
_entity.id
_entity.type
_entity.pdbx_description
1 polymer ?
#
loop_
_entity_poly.entity_id
_entity_poly.type
_entity_poly.pdbx_seq_one_letter_code
_entity_poly.pdbx_strand_id
1 'polypeptide(L)'
;MALLFCDSFWGTDFTDQSGYEAILQRLQDGRHMCKDVEELLKMRALAEEKYGRDLVAIARKAEGQTEIGTLKASFDKFKEEIEKTGNLHIQLSERIKEEVLKIEVFREHQREQRKKLEEIIEKLQKPKMVLHKKTMESKRLYEQRCKEADESEQALGKKTNVNTSTHRQSEKVMNRARLCRQAANLAEKQYRWNVDQLAKTCQDWESTYRSACEVFQQQESERINILRCVLWEHCNLLSKQCVQDDDCYEEVRKILEQCDIVADNNNFIKMKKTSSHPPAPIEFQCYSDADTNGGVRRIETNSLICIVWIIFTLQGFLKQAIILVQNTHLTNKG
;
A
#
# COMPACT_ATOMS: atom_id res chain seq x y z
N MET A 1 -22.37 20.04 -13.06
CA MET A 1 -21.53 21.07 -12.45
C MET A 1 -20.79 20.40 -11.29
N ALA A 2 -19.48 20.64 -11.12
CA ALA A 2 -18.74 20.07 -9.99
C ALA A 2 -19.18 20.77 -8.69
N LEU A 3 -19.39 19.99 -7.63
CA LEU A 3 -19.72 20.53 -6.31
C LEU A 3 -18.44 21.01 -5.61
N LEU A 4 -18.49 22.19 -5.01
CA LEU A 4 -17.36 22.80 -4.32
C LEU A 4 -17.55 22.80 -2.80
N PHE A 5 -16.46 22.61 -2.07
CA PHE A 5 -16.50 22.65 -0.61
C PHE A 5 -16.91 24.04 -0.11
N CYS A 6 -16.41 25.10 -0.75
CA CYS A 6 -16.72 26.49 -0.40
C CYS A 6 -18.19 26.87 -0.61
N ASP A 7 -18.95 26.09 -1.39
CA ASP A 7 -20.39 26.31 -1.62
C ASP A 7 -21.28 25.42 -0.74
N SER A 8 -20.72 24.35 -0.17
CA SER A 8 -21.53 23.25 0.42
C SER A 8 -21.37 23.09 1.93
N PHE A 9 -20.29 23.59 2.54
CA PHE A 9 -19.97 23.38 3.95
C PHE A 9 -20.11 24.65 4.78
N TRP A 10 -21.32 25.18 4.85
CA TRP A 10 -21.70 26.31 5.72
C TRP A 10 -22.46 25.80 6.95
N GLY A 11 -22.47 26.58 8.03
CA GLY A 11 -23.34 26.34 9.18
C GLY A 11 -24.77 26.81 8.92
N THR A 12 -25.76 26.22 9.59
CA THR A 12 -27.18 26.63 9.47
C THR A 12 -27.44 27.98 10.13
N ASP A 13 -26.68 28.31 11.16
CA ASP A 13 -26.75 29.55 11.93
C ASP A 13 -25.36 30.16 12.11
N PHE A 14 -25.31 31.42 12.55
CA PHE A 14 -24.05 32.17 12.69
C PHE A 14 -22.99 31.47 13.57
N THR A 15 -23.45 30.75 14.59
CA THR A 15 -22.60 30.06 15.56
C THR A 15 -22.35 28.59 15.21
N ASP A 16 -22.99 28.07 14.16
CA ASP A 16 -22.85 26.69 13.73
C ASP A 16 -21.54 26.49 12.95
N GLN A 17 -20.78 25.47 13.36
CA GLN A 17 -19.48 25.09 12.78
C GLN A 17 -19.53 23.70 12.12
N SER A 18 -20.71 23.08 12.05
CA SER A 18 -20.90 21.71 11.55
C SER A 18 -20.26 21.48 10.17
N GLY A 19 -20.37 22.45 9.25
CA GLY A 19 -19.73 22.36 7.93
C GLY A 19 -18.20 22.26 8.01
N TYR A 20 -17.56 23.08 8.85
CA TYR A 20 -16.12 23.05 9.05
C TYR A 20 -15.67 21.76 9.74
N GLU A 21 -16.38 21.35 10.79
CA GLU A 21 -16.12 20.11 11.52
C GLU A 21 -16.23 18.88 10.60
N ALA A 22 -17.21 18.84 9.70
CA ALA A 22 -17.37 17.78 8.73
C ALA A 22 -16.18 17.68 7.76
N ILE A 23 -15.66 18.81 7.26
CA ILE A 23 -14.45 18.83 6.43
C ILE A 23 -13.25 18.32 7.22
N LEU A 24 -13.04 18.81 8.45
CA LEU A 24 -11.91 18.38 9.27
C LEU A 24 -11.96 16.88 9.56
N GLN A 25 -13.13 16.34 9.89
CA GLN A 25 -13.30 14.91 10.10
C GLN A 25 -12.94 14.14 8.82
N ARG A 26 -13.42 14.59 7.65
CA ARG A 26 -13.10 13.93 6.38
C ARG A 26 -11.59 13.90 6.09
N LEU A 27 -10.88 14.99 6.36
CA LEU A 27 -9.42 15.06 6.18
C LEU A 27 -8.66 14.20 7.20
N GLN A 28 -9.19 14.03 8.41
CA GLN A 28 -8.64 13.11 9.41
C GLN A 28 -8.83 11.66 8.98
N ASP A 29 -10.02 11.29 8.51
CA ASP A 29 -10.30 9.96 7.97
C ASP A 29 -9.42 9.67 6.75
N GLY A 30 -9.22 10.66 5.89
CA GLY A 30 -8.30 10.56 4.75
C GLY A 30 -6.86 10.27 5.18
N ARG A 31 -6.39 10.95 6.24
CA ARG A 31 -5.06 10.69 6.81
C ARG A 31 -4.95 9.29 7.40
N HIS A 32 -5.99 8.81 8.08
CA HIS A 32 -6.04 7.46 8.63
C HIS A 32 -5.96 6.42 7.51
N MET A 33 -6.72 6.59 6.43
CA MET A 33 -6.67 5.71 5.27
C MET A 33 -5.25 5.62 4.65
N CYS A 34 -4.50 6.74 4.60
CA CYS A 34 -3.11 6.68 4.16
C CYS A 34 -2.26 5.79 5.07
N LYS A 35 -2.46 5.86 6.39
CA LYS A 35 -1.77 5.01 7.36
C LYS A 35 -2.12 3.53 7.17
N ASP A 36 -3.38 3.21 6.89
CA ASP A 36 -3.82 1.83 6.66
C ASP A 36 -3.17 1.24 5.40
N VAL A 37 -3.09 2.01 4.31
CA VAL A 37 -2.43 1.58 3.07
C VAL A 37 -0.93 1.37 3.29
N GLU A 38 -0.26 2.26 4.04
CA GLU A 38 1.15 2.07 4.39
C GLU A 38 1.39 0.77 5.14
N GLU A 39 0.61 0.49 6.19
CA GLU A 39 0.81 -0.72 6.98
C GLU A 39 0.52 -1.98 6.16
N LEU A 40 -0.49 -1.95 5.29
CA LEU A 40 -0.75 -3.02 4.34
C LEU A 40 0.46 -3.29 3.44
N LEU A 41 1.01 -2.24 2.82
CA LEU A 41 2.16 -2.38 1.92
C LEU A 41 3.45 -2.77 2.65
N LYS A 42 3.64 -2.34 3.91
CA LYS A 42 4.75 -2.81 4.76
C LYS A 42 4.68 -4.30 5.04
N MET A 43 3.49 -4.81 5.43
CA MET A 43 3.29 -6.24 5.62
C MET A 43 3.56 -7.02 4.33
N ARG A 44 3.13 -6.48 3.18
CA ARG A 44 3.42 -7.07 1.87
C ARG A 44 4.92 -7.11 1.57
N ALA A 45 5.64 -6.01 1.76
CA ALA A 45 7.08 -5.96 1.55
C ALA A 45 7.82 -6.99 2.42
N LEU A 46 7.48 -7.09 3.71
CA LEU A 46 8.08 -8.07 4.62
C LEU A 46 7.85 -9.52 4.18
N ALA A 47 6.67 -9.81 3.63
CA ALA A 47 6.36 -11.14 3.10
C ALA A 47 7.21 -11.47 1.86
N GLU A 48 7.33 -10.54 0.91
CA GLU A 48 8.17 -10.69 -0.29
C GLU A 48 9.65 -10.86 0.10
N GLU A 49 10.14 -10.07 1.06
CA GLU A 49 11.52 -10.15 1.55
C GLU A 49 11.81 -11.51 2.19
N LYS A 50 10.88 -12.01 3.00
CA LYS A 50 11.00 -13.33 3.62
C LYS A 50 11.04 -14.43 2.55
N TYR A 51 10.11 -14.39 1.60
CA TYR A 51 10.06 -15.36 0.51
C TYR A 51 11.36 -15.38 -0.29
N GLY A 52 11.85 -14.21 -0.70
CA GLY A 52 13.10 -14.10 -1.44
C GLY A 52 14.31 -14.64 -0.67
N ARG A 53 14.42 -14.35 0.63
CA ARG A 53 15.48 -14.92 1.49
C ARG A 53 15.40 -16.45 1.59
N ASP A 54 14.20 -16.99 1.75
CA ASP A 54 14.00 -18.43 1.86
C ASP A 54 14.43 -19.13 0.55
N LEU A 55 14.11 -18.54 -0.62
CA LEU A 55 14.57 -19.04 -1.93
C LEU A 55 16.10 -19.04 -2.07
N VAL A 56 16.76 -17.93 -1.71
CA VAL A 56 18.24 -17.84 -1.73
C VAL A 56 18.86 -18.90 -0.80
N ALA A 57 18.29 -19.10 0.38
CA ALA A 57 18.76 -20.10 1.32
C ALA A 57 18.60 -21.54 0.78
N ILE A 58 17.47 -21.83 0.12
CA ILE A 58 17.22 -23.12 -0.54
C ILE A 58 18.25 -23.38 -1.63
N ALA A 59 18.46 -22.43 -2.54
CA ALA A 59 19.42 -22.57 -3.64
C ALA A 59 20.84 -22.84 -3.15
N ARG A 60 21.28 -22.14 -2.10
CA ARG A 60 22.63 -22.30 -1.53
C ARG A 60 22.80 -23.60 -0.74
N LYS A 61 21.73 -24.12 -0.13
CA LYS A 61 21.76 -25.38 0.63
C LYS A 61 21.66 -26.61 -0.28
N ALA A 62 21.13 -26.46 -1.49
CA ALA A 62 20.93 -27.56 -2.41
C ALA A 62 22.28 -28.20 -2.83
N GLU A 63 22.51 -29.42 -2.34
CA GLU A 63 23.63 -30.26 -2.75
C GLU A 63 23.39 -30.85 -4.15
N GLY A 64 24.47 -31.19 -4.85
CA GLY A 64 24.41 -31.81 -6.17
C GLY A 64 25.79 -32.04 -6.79
N GLN A 65 26.84 -32.13 -5.95
CA GLN A 65 28.22 -32.23 -6.42
C GLN A 65 28.58 -33.63 -6.93
N THR A 66 27.75 -34.63 -6.65
CA THR A 66 27.94 -36.01 -7.10
C THR A 66 27.54 -36.22 -8.56
N GLU A 67 26.66 -35.37 -9.09
CA GLU A 67 26.19 -35.46 -10.47
C GLU A 67 27.28 -34.97 -11.43
N ILE A 68 27.26 -35.46 -12.68
CA ILE A 68 28.25 -35.11 -13.70
C ILE A 68 27.59 -34.73 -15.03
N GLY A 69 28.40 -34.20 -15.95
CA GLY A 69 27.98 -33.98 -17.34
C GLY A 69 26.93 -32.89 -17.53
N THR A 70 26.08 -33.07 -18.53
CA THR A 70 25.06 -32.11 -18.95
C THR A 70 23.90 -32.01 -17.96
N LEU A 71 23.56 -33.12 -17.28
CA LEU A 71 22.57 -33.10 -16.20
C LEU A 71 23.04 -32.26 -15.00
N LYS A 72 24.32 -32.38 -14.62
CA LYS A 72 24.94 -31.53 -13.58
C LYS A 72 24.83 -30.05 -13.93
N ALA A 73 25.17 -29.69 -15.16
CA ALA A 73 25.07 -28.31 -15.65
C ALA A 73 23.62 -27.79 -15.58
N SER A 74 22.65 -28.62 -15.97
CA SER A 74 21.22 -28.27 -15.89
C SER A 74 20.76 -28.04 -14.44
N PHE A 75 21.18 -28.91 -13.51
CA PHE A 75 20.84 -28.78 -12.09
C PHE A 75 21.51 -27.56 -11.44
N ASP A 76 22.76 -27.27 -11.79
CA ASP A 76 23.44 -26.06 -11.30
C ASP A 76 22.74 -24.79 -11.81
N LYS A 77 22.32 -24.75 -13.08
CA LYS A 77 21.55 -23.63 -13.63
C LYS A 77 20.18 -23.49 -12.97
N PHE A 78 19.51 -24.60 -12.64
CA PHE A 78 18.26 -24.55 -11.89
C PHE A 78 18.43 -23.88 -10.52
N LYS A 79 19.48 -24.23 -9.76
CA LYS A 79 19.79 -23.56 -8.48
C LYS A 79 20.11 -22.08 -8.68
N GLU A 80 20.87 -21.74 -9.72
CA GLU A 80 21.21 -20.34 -10.05
C GLU A 80 19.95 -19.50 -10.30
N GLU A 81 18.99 -20.00 -11.10
CA GLU A 81 17.75 -19.28 -11.37
C GLU A 81 16.82 -19.21 -10.16
N ILE A 82 16.83 -20.20 -9.24
CA ILE A 82 16.13 -20.08 -7.94
C ILE A 82 16.75 -18.96 -7.09
N GLU A 83 18.08 -18.90 -6.98
CA GLU A 83 18.76 -17.84 -6.23
C GLU A 83 18.47 -16.46 -6.83
N LYS A 84 18.49 -16.36 -8.17
CA LYS A 84 18.15 -15.13 -8.90
C LYS A 84 16.69 -14.71 -8.66
N THR A 85 15.74 -15.63 -8.72
CA THR A 85 14.32 -15.40 -8.37
C THR A 85 14.22 -14.85 -6.94
N GLY A 86 14.90 -15.49 -5.98
CA GLY A 86 14.95 -15.02 -4.60
C GLY A 86 15.47 -13.59 -4.45
N ASN A 87 16.55 -13.24 -5.16
CA ASN A 87 17.09 -11.89 -5.19
C ASN A 87 16.13 -10.87 -5.84
N LEU A 88 15.37 -11.25 -6.86
CA LEU A 88 14.36 -10.40 -7.47
C LEU A 88 13.23 -10.06 -6.49
N HIS A 89 12.74 -11.04 -5.72
CA HIS A 89 11.72 -10.80 -4.67
C HIS A 89 12.25 -9.90 -3.53
N ILE A 90 13.52 -10.04 -3.14
CA ILE A 90 14.15 -9.11 -2.18
C ILE A 90 14.16 -7.69 -2.74
N GLN A 91 14.53 -7.50 -4.01
CA GLN A 91 14.49 -6.18 -4.66
C GLN A 91 13.06 -5.63 -4.79
N LEU A 92 12.07 -6.49 -5.07
CA LEU A 92 10.66 -6.11 -5.10
C LEU A 92 10.21 -5.58 -3.74
N SER A 93 10.59 -6.24 -2.65
CA SER A 93 10.34 -5.75 -1.29
C SER A 93 10.86 -4.31 -1.09
N GLU A 94 12.10 -4.04 -1.51
CA GLU A 94 12.67 -2.69 -1.39
C GLU A 94 11.89 -1.66 -2.23
N ARG A 95 11.49 -2.00 -3.45
CA ARG A 95 10.64 -1.13 -4.28
C ARG A 95 9.28 -0.85 -3.62
N ILE A 96 8.67 -1.84 -2.96
CA ILE A 96 7.42 -1.63 -2.23
C ILE A 96 7.65 -0.70 -1.02
N LYS A 97 8.78 -0.82 -0.32
CA LYS A 97 9.15 0.08 0.79
C LYS A 97 9.34 1.53 0.32
N GLU A 98 9.83 1.75 -0.91
CA GLU A 98 9.91 3.08 -1.52
C GLU A 98 8.51 3.69 -1.74
N GLU A 99 7.53 2.91 -2.21
CA GLU A 99 6.14 3.37 -2.36
C GLU A 99 5.51 3.72 -1.01
N VAL A 100 5.77 2.91 0.03
CA VAL A 100 5.35 3.21 1.41
C VAL A 100 5.89 4.56 1.88
N LEU A 101 7.18 4.83 1.64
CA LEU A 101 7.83 6.09 2.04
C LEU A 101 7.18 7.29 1.34
N LYS A 102 6.77 7.17 0.06
CA LYS A 102 6.05 8.23 -0.64
C LYS A 102 4.74 8.60 0.07
N ILE A 103 3.98 7.60 0.53
CA ILE A 103 2.75 7.84 1.30
C ILE A 103 3.07 8.51 2.64
N GLU A 104 4.08 8.03 3.37
CA GLU A 104 4.48 8.58 4.68
C GLU A 104 4.85 10.07 4.59
N VAL A 105 5.69 10.42 3.61
CA VAL A 105 6.12 11.80 3.35
C VAL A 105 4.93 12.68 2.98
N PHE A 106 4.08 12.21 2.07
CA PHE A 106 2.86 12.93 1.69
C PHE A 106 1.93 13.16 2.89
N ARG A 107 1.69 12.13 3.70
CA ARG A 107 0.79 12.17 4.85
C ARG A 107 1.23 13.19 5.89
N GLU A 108 2.54 13.24 6.20
CA GLU A 108 3.06 14.23 7.16
C GLU A 108 3.09 15.64 6.57
N HIS A 109 3.41 15.79 5.28
CA HIS A 109 3.34 17.09 4.61
C HIS A 109 1.90 17.65 4.62
N GLN A 110 0.92 16.84 4.26
CA GLN A 110 -0.49 17.25 4.24
C GLN A 110 -0.99 17.61 5.66
N ARG A 111 -0.57 16.87 6.69
CA ARG A 111 -0.88 17.17 8.10
C ARG A 111 -0.36 18.55 8.52
N GLU A 112 0.88 18.87 8.15
CA GLU A 112 1.51 20.16 8.47
C GLU A 112 0.76 21.32 7.79
N GLN A 113 0.42 21.19 6.52
CA GLN A 113 -0.34 22.21 5.78
C GLN A 113 -1.74 22.41 6.36
N ARG A 114 -2.44 21.31 6.68
CA ARG A 114 -3.78 21.37 7.27
C ARG A 114 -3.77 22.09 8.62
N LYS A 115 -2.81 21.77 9.50
CA LYS A 115 -2.67 22.45 10.81
C LYS A 115 -2.51 23.96 10.69
N LYS A 116 -1.71 24.43 9.73
CA LYS A 116 -1.51 25.88 9.49
C LYS A 116 -2.82 26.56 9.10
N LEU A 117 -3.64 25.92 8.28
CA LEU A 117 -4.96 26.43 7.90
C LEU A 117 -5.94 26.41 9.07
N GLU A 118 -5.94 25.33 9.86
CA GLU A 118 -6.75 25.22 11.08
C GLU A 118 -6.46 26.40 12.03
N GLU A 119 -5.18 26.72 12.26
CA GLU A 119 -4.77 27.85 13.11
C GLU A 119 -5.23 29.22 12.56
N ILE A 120 -5.18 29.41 11.23
CA ILE A 120 -5.63 30.65 10.58
C ILE A 120 -7.14 30.83 10.77
N ILE A 121 -7.91 29.77 10.51
CA ILE A 121 -9.37 29.81 10.66
C ILE A 121 -9.75 30.05 12.13
N GLU A 122 -9.09 29.37 13.07
CA GLU A 122 -9.34 29.54 14.50
C GLU A 122 -9.07 30.98 14.98
N LYS A 123 -8.00 31.61 14.49
CA LYS A 123 -7.64 33.01 14.81
C LYS A 123 -8.70 34.01 14.35
N LEU A 124 -9.43 33.72 13.26
CA LEU A 124 -10.53 34.58 12.79
C LEU A 124 -11.88 34.22 13.43
N GLN A 125 -12.10 32.93 13.69
CA GLN A 125 -13.35 32.44 14.28
C GLN A 125 -13.55 32.92 15.72
N LYS A 126 -12.50 32.95 16.55
CA LYS A 126 -12.61 33.39 17.95
C LYS A 126 -13.09 34.84 18.08
N PRO A 127 -12.47 35.86 17.43
CA PRO A 127 -12.98 37.23 17.44
C PRO A 127 -14.40 37.36 16.89
N LYS A 128 -14.72 36.67 15.79
CA LYS A 128 -16.08 36.63 15.20
C LYS A 128 -17.13 36.24 16.24
N MET A 129 -16.87 35.17 17.01
CA MET A 129 -17.79 34.68 18.04
C MET A 129 -17.93 35.65 19.23
N VAL A 130 -16.82 36.22 19.70
CA VAL A 130 -16.83 37.21 20.79
C VAL A 130 -17.61 38.46 20.38
N LEU A 131 -17.37 38.95 19.17
CA LEU A 131 -18.02 40.15 18.66
C LEU A 131 -19.51 39.92 18.37
N HIS A 132 -19.89 38.72 17.91
CA HIS A 132 -21.28 38.33 17.79
C HIS A 132 -22.00 38.39 19.15
N LYS A 133 -21.41 37.79 20.19
CA LYS A 133 -21.98 37.84 21.55
C LYS A 133 -22.14 39.28 22.04
N LYS A 134 -21.09 40.11 21.90
CA LYS A 134 -21.11 41.53 22.26
C LYS A 134 -22.18 42.31 21.49
N THR A 135 -22.35 42.01 20.20
CA THR A 135 -23.36 42.64 19.35
C THR A 135 -24.77 42.29 19.83
N MET A 136 -25.03 41.01 20.13
CA MET A 136 -26.32 40.55 20.66
C MET A 136 -26.64 41.14 22.04
N GLU A 137 -25.65 41.32 22.90
CA GLU A 137 -25.82 42.01 24.18
C GLU A 137 -26.15 43.49 23.99
N SER A 138 -25.45 44.19 23.09
CA SER A 138 -25.76 45.61 22.79
C SER A 138 -27.12 45.79 22.12
N LYS A 139 -27.56 44.83 21.30
CA LYS A 139 -28.92 44.80 20.73
C LYS A 139 -29.98 44.76 21.83
N ARG A 140 -29.86 43.80 22.76
CA ARG A 140 -30.80 43.66 23.89
C ARG A 140 -30.82 44.90 24.78
N LEU A 141 -29.65 45.49 25.05
CA LEU A 141 -29.55 46.73 25.81
C LEU A 141 -30.25 47.89 25.08
N TYR A 142 -30.02 48.04 23.78
CA TYR A 142 -30.68 49.06 22.97
C TYR A 142 -32.21 48.89 22.99
N GLU A 143 -32.71 47.68 22.76
CA GLU A 143 -34.16 47.35 22.83
C GLU A 143 -34.75 47.71 24.21
N GLN A 144 -34.05 47.39 25.29
CA GLN A 144 -34.45 47.77 26.65
C GLN A 144 -34.52 49.29 26.82
N ARG A 145 -33.50 50.03 26.36
CA ARG A 145 -33.47 51.51 26.48
C ARG A 145 -34.53 52.19 25.64
N CYS A 146 -34.87 51.66 24.47
CA CYS A 146 -36.00 52.11 23.68
C CYS A 146 -37.30 51.96 24.45
N LYS A 147 -37.55 50.78 25.03
CA LYS A 147 -38.76 50.53 25.84
C LYS A 147 -38.87 51.49 27.03
N GLU A 148 -37.77 51.71 27.77
CA GLU A 148 -37.72 52.68 28.89
C GLU A 148 -38.01 54.12 28.44
N ALA A 149 -37.53 54.50 27.24
CA ALA A 149 -37.80 55.81 26.65
C ALA A 149 -39.27 55.96 26.24
N ASP A 150 -39.84 54.96 25.58
CA ASP A 150 -41.25 54.95 25.17
C ASP A 150 -42.19 55.03 26.39
N GLU A 151 -41.91 54.26 27.44
CA GLU A 151 -42.67 54.30 28.70
C GLU A 151 -42.58 55.68 29.37
N SER A 152 -41.39 56.30 29.37
CA SER A 152 -41.19 57.63 29.95
C SER A 152 -41.87 58.73 29.13
N GLU A 153 -41.93 58.59 27.81
CA GLU A 153 -42.63 59.51 26.90
C GLU A 153 -44.15 59.38 27.02
N GLN A 154 -44.69 58.16 27.15
CA GLN A 154 -46.10 57.94 27.46
C GLN A 154 -46.48 58.53 28.82
N ALA A 155 -45.62 58.40 29.84
CA ALA A 155 -45.84 59.00 31.15
C ALA A 155 -45.83 60.54 31.11
N LEU A 156 -45.02 61.15 30.23
CA LEU A 156 -45.05 62.57 29.96
C LEU A 156 -46.39 62.97 29.31
N GLY A 157 -46.81 62.30 28.23
CA GLY A 157 -48.07 62.60 27.53
C GLY A 157 -49.31 62.48 28.42
N LYS A 158 -49.36 61.48 29.30
CA LYS A 158 -50.44 61.32 30.29
C LYS A 158 -50.49 62.46 31.31
N LYS A 159 -49.35 63.02 31.70
CA LYS A 159 -49.29 64.15 32.66
C LYS A 159 -49.57 65.50 32.01
N THR A 160 -49.21 65.68 30.74
CA THR A 160 -49.54 66.88 29.95
C THR A 160 -51.04 66.98 29.69
N ASN A 161 -51.76 65.85 29.57
CA ASN A 161 -53.22 65.80 29.38
C ASN A 161 -54.04 65.98 30.68
N VAL A 162 -53.41 66.02 31.85
CA VAL A 162 -54.07 66.16 33.16
C VAL A 162 -53.64 67.47 33.82
N ASN A 163 -54.50 68.50 33.76
CA ASN A 163 -54.25 69.89 34.20
C ASN A 163 -54.04 70.10 35.72
N THR A 164 -53.74 69.06 36.51
CA THR A 164 -53.64 69.11 37.99
C THR A 164 -52.22 68.93 38.53
N SER A 165 -51.19 68.89 37.68
CA SER A 165 -49.80 68.66 38.12
C SER A 165 -49.02 69.97 38.42
N THR A 166 -48.26 69.99 39.52
CA THR A 166 -47.42 71.16 39.90
C THR A 166 -46.24 71.33 38.93
N HIS A 167 -45.84 72.59 38.64
CA HIS A 167 -44.73 72.91 37.73
C HIS A 167 -43.45 72.08 37.97
N ARG A 168 -43.04 71.92 39.24
CA ARG A 168 -41.88 71.11 39.64
C ARG A 168 -42.02 69.61 39.35
N GLN A 169 -43.23 69.06 39.32
CA GLN A 169 -43.47 67.63 39.03
C GLN A 169 -43.49 67.35 37.52
N SER A 170 -44.00 68.29 36.73
CA SER A 170 -43.99 68.21 35.26
C SER A 170 -42.55 68.27 34.71
N GLU A 171 -41.73 69.20 35.23
CA GLU A 171 -40.33 69.37 34.86
C GLU A 171 -39.47 68.11 35.14
N LYS A 172 -39.72 67.42 36.28
CA LYS A 172 -39.04 66.17 36.61
C LYS A 172 -39.34 65.04 35.62
N VAL A 173 -40.59 64.92 35.16
CA VAL A 173 -40.99 63.88 34.20
C VAL A 173 -40.46 64.18 32.81
N MET A 174 -40.47 65.46 32.40
CA MET A 174 -39.86 65.90 31.16
C MET A 174 -38.35 65.62 31.13
N ASN A 175 -37.63 65.93 32.21
CA ASN A 175 -36.19 65.66 32.29
C ASN A 175 -35.90 64.14 32.29
N ARG A 176 -36.72 63.33 32.95
CA ARG A 176 -36.61 61.86 32.91
C ARG A 176 -36.79 61.31 31.49
N ALA A 177 -37.84 61.74 30.78
CA ALA A 177 -38.06 61.33 29.39
C ALA A 177 -36.88 61.70 28.48
N ARG A 178 -36.33 62.92 28.65
CA ARG A 178 -35.13 63.37 27.93
C ARG A 178 -33.91 62.49 28.20
N LEU A 179 -33.66 62.13 29.46
CA LEU A 179 -32.53 61.28 29.86
C LEU A 179 -32.67 59.85 29.30
N CYS A 180 -33.87 59.26 29.38
CA CYS A 180 -34.13 57.94 28.79
C CYS A 180 -33.92 57.94 27.27
N ARG A 181 -34.37 58.99 26.56
CA ARG A 181 -34.11 59.15 25.11
C ARG A 181 -32.62 59.30 24.81
N GLN A 182 -31.88 60.07 25.61
CA GLN A 182 -30.42 60.18 25.46
C GLN A 182 -29.71 58.84 25.68
N ALA A 183 -30.12 58.07 26.69
CA ALA A 183 -29.58 56.74 26.95
C ALA A 183 -29.88 55.75 25.80
N ALA A 184 -31.08 55.80 25.22
CA ALA A 184 -31.43 55.02 24.03
C ALA A 184 -30.56 55.39 22.82
N ASN A 185 -30.35 56.69 22.56
CA ASN A 185 -29.48 57.15 21.47
C ASN A 185 -28.01 56.73 21.64
N LEU A 186 -27.50 56.71 22.89
CA LEU A 186 -26.14 56.22 23.16
C LEU A 186 -26.04 54.71 22.96
N ALA A 187 -27.04 53.95 23.42
CA ALA A 187 -27.11 52.50 23.19
C ALA A 187 -27.24 52.17 21.69
N GLU A 188 -28.00 52.96 20.92
CA GLU A 188 -28.12 52.83 19.48
C GLU A 188 -26.76 52.98 18.78
N LYS A 189 -26.03 54.07 19.09
CA LYS A 189 -24.69 54.32 18.52
C LYS A 189 -23.73 53.17 18.82
N GLN A 190 -23.76 52.65 20.05
CA GLN A 190 -22.93 51.52 20.44
C GLN A 190 -23.31 50.22 19.74
N TYR A 191 -24.61 49.95 19.59
CA TYR A 191 -25.10 48.78 18.87
C TYR A 191 -24.73 48.85 17.39
N ARG A 192 -24.99 49.99 16.72
CA ARG A 192 -24.58 50.22 15.31
C ARG A 192 -23.09 50.01 15.11
N TRP A 193 -22.26 50.57 15.99
CA TRP A 193 -20.81 50.37 15.94
C TRP A 193 -20.43 48.90 16.07
N ASN A 194 -21.03 48.15 17.01
CA ASN A 194 -20.77 46.71 17.14
C ASN A 194 -21.21 45.92 15.90
N VAL A 195 -22.35 46.27 15.29
CA VAL A 195 -22.85 45.67 14.04
C VAL A 195 -21.86 45.90 12.90
N ASP A 196 -21.36 47.12 12.73
CA ASP A 196 -20.40 47.46 11.67
C ASP A 196 -19.08 46.69 11.85
N GLN A 197 -18.59 46.61 13.10
CA GLN A 197 -17.40 45.80 13.39
C GLN A 197 -17.65 44.31 13.11
N LEU A 198 -18.82 43.78 13.51
CA LEU A 198 -19.17 42.38 13.27
C LEU A 198 -19.22 42.07 11.78
N ALA A 199 -19.88 42.91 10.99
CA ALA A 199 -19.99 42.76 9.54
C ALA A 199 -18.61 42.68 8.88
N LYS A 200 -17.67 43.56 9.27
CA LYS A 200 -16.29 43.54 8.78
C LYS A 200 -15.57 42.23 9.13
N THR A 201 -15.62 41.81 10.40
CA THR A 201 -14.99 40.54 10.82
C THR A 201 -15.63 39.32 10.13
N CYS A 202 -16.93 39.35 9.86
CA CYS A 202 -17.61 38.28 9.12
C CYS A 202 -17.13 38.19 7.68
N GLN A 203 -17.01 39.33 6.99
CA GLN A 203 -16.51 39.38 5.62
C GLN A 203 -15.08 38.80 5.52
N ASP A 204 -14.19 39.20 6.43
CA ASP A 204 -12.81 38.70 6.49
C ASP A 204 -12.78 37.18 6.74
N TRP A 205 -13.62 36.71 7.67
CA TRP A 205 -13.74 35.28 7.99
C TRP A 205 -14.31 34.48 6.81
N GLU A 206 -15.40 34.94 6.19
CA GLU A 206 -16.04 34.25 5.07
C GLU A 206 -15.12 34.14 3.86
N SER A 207 -14.40 35.22 3.53
CA SER A 207 -13.42 35.20 2.44
C SER A 207 -12.32 34.18 2.72
N THR A 208 -11.77 34.18 3.94
CA THR A 208 -10.71 33.23 4.33
C THR A 208 -11.23 31.80 4.37
N TYR A 209 -12.44 31.58 4.86
CA TYR A 209 -13.06 30.28 4.96
C TYR A 209 -13.33 29.66 3.59
N ARG A 210 -13.79 30.45 2.60
CA ARG A 210 -13.94 29.98 1.21
C ARG A 210 -12.59 29.53 0.64
N SER A 211 -11.55 30.34 0.77
CA SER A 211 -10.21 29.97 0.30
C SER A 211 -9.66 28.73 1.02
N ALA A 212 -9.90 28.60 2.33
CA ALA A 212 -9.52 27.39 3.06
C ALA A 212 -10.27 26.14 2.56
N CYS A 213 -11.57 26.26 2.27
CA CYS A 213 -12.36 25.17 1.69
C CYS A 213 -11.83 24.71 0.33
N GLU A 214 -11.40 25.64 -0.53
CA GLU A 214 -10.75 25.32 -1.81
C GLU A 214 -9.46 24.52 -1.60
N VAL A 215 -8.62 24.94 -0.65
CA VAL A 215 -7.39 24.22 -0.32
C VAL A 215 -7.68 22.85 0.29
N PHE A 216 -8.70 22.72 1.15
CA PHE A 216 -9.10 21.41 1.70
C PHE A 216 -9.63 20.46 0.62
N GLN A 217 -10.40 20.97 -0.34
CA GLN A 217 -10.87 20.17 -1.46
C GLN A 217 -9.72 19.72 -2.37
N GLN A 218 -8.74 20.61 -2.59
CA GLN A 218 -7.50 20.27 -3.31
C GLN A 218 -6.70 19.19 -2.57
N GLN A 219 -6.53 19.32 -1.25
CA GLN A 219 -5.86 18.30 -0.42
C GLN A 219 -6.54 16.94 -0.52
N GLU A 220 -7.88 16.90 -0.49
CA GLU A 220 -8.63 15.64 -0.65
C GLU A 220 -8.46 15.05 -2.05
N SER A 221 -8.44 15.88 -3.09
CA SER A 221 -8.22 15.46 -4.48
C SER A 221 -6.81 14.88 -4.66
N GLU A 222 -5.78 15.53 -4.11
CA GLU A 222 -4.40 15.05 -4.11
C GLU A 222 -4.26 13.72 -3.36
N ARG A 223 -4.91 13.58 -2.20
CA ARG A 223 -4.92 12.35 -1.42
C ARG A 223 -5.51 11.19 -2.23
N ILE A 224 -6.65 11.40 -2.88
CA ILE A 224 -7.27 10.38 -3.74
C ILE A 224 -6.30 10.00 -4.87
N ASN A 225 -5.70 11.00 -5.53
CA ASN A 225 -4.80 10.77 -6.64
C ASN A 225 -3.55 9.98 -6.22
N ILE A 226 -2.90 10.35 -5.11
CA ILE A 226 -1.66 9.69 -4.69
C ILE A 226 -1.89 8.24 -4.29
N LEU A 227 -2.97 7.94 -3.56
CA LEU A 227 -3.31 6.57 -3.21
C LEU A 227 -3.63 5.74 -4.45
N ARG A 228 -4.38 6.31 -5.40
CA ARG A 228 -4.65 5.64 -6.69
C ARG A 228 -3.34 5.33 -7.43
N CYS A 229 -2.42 6.30 -7.51
CA CYS A 229 -1.15 6.11 -8.21
C CYS A 229 -0.26 5.05 -7.53
N VAL A 230 -0.16 5.07 -6.20
CA VAL A 230 0.64 4.08 -5.46
C VAL A 230 0.06 2.68 -5.60
N LEU A 231 -1.26 2.52 -5.50
CA LEU A 231 -1.91 1.21 -5.69
C LEU A 231 -1.72 0.69 -7.12
N TRP A 232 -1.83 1.58 -8.11
CA TRP A 232 -1.55 1.24 -9.51
C TRP A 232 -0.10 0.77 -9.70
N GLU A 233 0.85 1.53 -9.18
CA GLU A 233 2.27 1.20 -9.30
C GLU A 233 2.60 -0.10 -8.56
N HIS A 234 2.00 -0.34 -7.40
CA HIS A 234 2.10 -1.61 -6.70
C HIS A 234 1.67 -2.78 -7.60
N CYS A 235 0.54 -2.68 -8.30
CA CYS A 235 0.11 -3.71 -9.26
C CYS A 235 1.10 -3.89 -10.43
N ASN A 236 1.69 -2.81 -10.94
CA ASN A 236 2.71 -2.88 -11.99
C ASN A 236 3.96 -3.61 -11.52
N LEU A 237 4.44 -3.31 -10.30
CA LEU A 237 5.60 -3.96 -9.70
C LEU A 237 5.39 -5.48 -9.60
N LEU A 238 4.20 -5.92 -9.18
CA LEU A 238 3.86 -7.35 -9.10
C LEU A 238 3.77 -8.00 -10.48
N SER A 239 3.13 -7.32 -11.44
CA SER A 239 3.00 -7.84 -12.80
C SER A 239 4.37 -8.01 -13.46
N LYS A 240 5.26 -7.03 -13.24
CA LYS A 240 6.66 -7.11 -13.70
C LYS A 240 7.40 -8.27 -13.06
N GLN A 241 7.21 -8.50 -11.76
CA GLN A 241 7.83 -9.63 -11.07
C GLN A 241 7.42 -10.97 -11.70
N CYS A 242 6.13 -11.17 -12.00
CA CYS A 242 5.67 -12.40 -12.65
C CYS A 242 6.36 -12.68 -13.99
N VAL A 243 6.60 -11.64 -14.79
CA VAL A 243 7.32 -11.77 -16.07
C VAL A 243 8.78 -12.14 -15.82
N GLN A 244 9.43 -11.52 -14.83
CA GLN A 244 10.82 -11.82 -14.49
C GLN A 244 10.98 -13.26 -13.97
N ASP A 245 10.00 -13.77 -13.21
CA ASP A 245 9.98 -15.16 -12.74
C ASP A 245 9.83 -16.14 -13.91
N ASP A 246 8.95 -15.84 -14.87
CA ASP A 246 8.77 -16.66 -16.08
C ASP A 246 10.05 -16.73 -16.92
N ASP A 247 10.73 -15.58 -17.10
CA ASP A 247 12.02 -15.52 -17.78
C ASP A 247 13.06 -16.42 -17.08
N CYS A 248 13.11 -16.41 -15.75
CA CYS A 248 13.99 -17.30 -14.98
C CYS A 248 13.69 -18.78 -15.23
N TYR A 249 12.42 -19.18 -15.27
CA TYR A 249 12.04 -20.56 -15.54
C TYR A 249 12.34 -20.98 -16.98
N GLU A 250 12.24 -20.06 -17.92
CA GLU A 250 12.57 -20.29 -19.32
C GLU A 250 14.06 -20.55 -19.52
N GLU A 251 14.95 -19.84 -18.82
CA GLU A 251 16.39 -20.11 -18.85
C GLU A 251 16.75 -21.53 -18.35
N VAL A 252 15.98 -22.06 -17.38
CA VAL A 252 16.14 -23.45 -16.91
C VAL A 252 15.67 -24.44 -17.98
N ARG A 253 14.54 -24.18 -18.66
CA ARG A 253 14.05 -25.06 -19.73
C ARG A 253 15.05 -25.16 -20.88
N LYS A 254 15.62 -24.02 -21.32
CA LYS A 254 16.63 -23.96 -22.39
C LYS A 254 17.86 -24.82 -22.11
N ILE A 255 18.35 -24.87 -20.87
CA ILE A 255 19.51 -25.72 -20.55
C ILE A 255 19.12 -27.20 -20.42
N LEU A 256 17.92 -27.49 -19.92
CA LEU A 256 17.41 -28.86 -19.84
C LEU A 256 17.24 -29.50 -21.22
N GLU A 257 16.84 -28.71 -22.23
CA GLU A 257 16.78 -29.14 -23.63
C GLU A 257 18.15 -29.56 -24.20
N GLN A 258 19.25 -29.09 -23.59
CA GLN A 258 20.62 -29.46 -23.96
C GLN A 258 21.15 -30.67 -23.19
N CYS A 259 20.36 -31.26 -22.30
CA CYS A 259 20.75 -32.45 -21.54
C CYS A 259 20.84 -33.67 -22.46
N ASP A 260 22.02 -34.27 -22.56
CA ASP A 260 22.30 -35.40 -23.44
C ASP A 260 22.66 -36.65 -22.61
N ILE A 261 21.67 -37.55 -22.53
CA ILE A 261 21.77 -38.83 -21.80
C ILE A 261 22.89 -39.72 -22.36
N VAL A 262 23.11 -39.71 -23.67
CA VAL A 262 24.15 -40.54 -24.31
C VAL A 262 25.52 -39.97 -24.01
N ALA A 263 25.69 -38.65 -24.13
CA ALA A 263 26.94 -37.98 -23.76
C ALA A 263 27.29 -38.23 -22.29
N ASP A 264 26.33 -38.12 -21.37
CA ASP A 264 26.56 -38.28 -19.94
C ASP A 264 26.92 -39.72 -19.56
N ASN A 265 26.21 -40.72 -20.10
CA ASN A 265 26.59 -42.13 -19.93
C ASN A 265 27.98 -42.44 -20.49
N ASN A 266 28.30 -41.91 -21.68
CA ASN A 266 29.62 -42.06 -22.27
C ASN A 266 30.70 -41.40 -21.42
N ASN A 267 30.44 -40.22 -20.86
CA ASN A 267 31.35 -39.54 -19.95
C ASN A 267 31.60 -40.38 -18.69
N PHE A 268 30.55 -40.92 -18.08
CA PHE A 268 30.68 -41.80 -16.92
C PHE A 268 31.53 -43.04 -17.22
N ILE A 269 31.22 -43.77 -18.32
CA ILE A 269 31.98 -44.96 -18.73
C ILE A 269 33.45 -44.58 -18.95
N LYS A 270 33.74 -43.48 -19.65
CA LYS A 270 35.13 -43.02 -19.86
C LYS A 270 35.86 -42.75 -18.54
N MET A 271 35.18 -42.17 -17.55
CA MET A 271 35.77 -41.84 -16.24
C MET A 271 35.96 -43.05 -15.32
N LYS A 272 35.08 -44.06 -15.39
CA LYS A 272 35.01 -45.16 -14.42
C LYS A 272 35.29 -46.55 -15.00
N LYS A 273 35.51 -46.69 -16.32
CA LYS A 273 35.85 -47.97 -16.94
C LYS A 273 37.07 -48.60 -16.25
N THR A 274 37.00 -49.90 -16.02
CA THR A 274 38.06 -50.69 -15.40
C THR A 274 38.70 -51.59 -16.44
N SER A 275 38.13 -52.78 -16.68
CA SER A 275 38.50 -53.68 -17.76
C SER A 275 37.41 -53.74 -18.82
N SER A 276 37.82 -53.94 -20.06
CA SER A 276 36.91 -54.26 -21.19
C SER A 276 36.70 -55.76 -21.36
N HIS A 277 37.33 -56.57 -20.51
CA HIS A 277 37.32 -58.03 -20.59
C HIS A 277 36.92 -58.59 -19.22
N PRO A 278 36.01 -59.58 -19.18
CA PRO A 278 35.74 -60.34 -17.96
C PRO A 278 37.03 -60.97 -17.40
N PRO A 279 37.11 -61.24 -16.09
CA PRO A 279 38.20 -62.03 -15.52
C PRO A 279 38.39 -63.34 -16.28
N ALA A 280 39.64 -63.75 -16.50
CA ALA A 280 39.94 -65.01 -17.17
C ALA A 280 39.30 -66.18 -16.40
N PRO A 281 38.74 -67.19 -17.09
CA PRO A 281 38.26 -68.41 -16.44
C PRO A 281 39.39 -69.05 -15.62
N ILE A 282 39.04 -69.58 -14.43
CA ILE A 282 40.00 -70.33 -13.62
C ILE A 282 40.23 -71.68 -14.28
N GLU A 283 41.44 -71.90 -14.79
CA GLU A 283 41.85 -73.17 -15.36
C GLU A 283 42.38 -74.10 -14.27
N PHE A 284 42.05 -75.40 -14.36
CA PHE A 284 42.60 -76.42 -13.46
C PHE A 284 44.11 -76.54 -13.69
N GLN A 285 44.90 -76.31 -12.65
CA GLN A 285 46.34 -76.55 -12.65
C GLN A 285 46.63 -77.83 -11.88
N CYS A 286 47.12 -78.85 -12.58
CA CYS A 286 47.58 -80.09 -11.97
C CYS A 286 48.87 -79.81 -11.17
N TYR A 287 48.93 -80.26 -9.92
CA TYR A 287 50.09 -80.09 -9.03
C TYR A 287 51.39 -80.70 -9.59
N SER A 288 51.28 -81.66 -10.52
CA SER A 288 52.40 -82.44 -11.06
C SER A 288 53.03 -81.89 -12.34
N ASP A 289 52.47 -80.84 -12.95
CA ASP A 289 52.90 -80.36 -14.28
C ASP A 289 53.81 -79.11 -14.24
N ALA A 290 54.43 -78.79 -13.10
CA ALA A 290 55.38 -77.69 -13.00
C ALA A 290 56.71 -77.94 -13.77
N ASP A 291 56.98 -79.16 -14.24
CA ASP A 291 58.32 -79.56 -14.68
C ASP A 291 58.45 -80.27 -16.05
N THR A 292 57.43 -80.31 -16.92
CA THR A 292 57.65 -80.85 -18.29
C THR A 292 57.11 -79.94 -19.40
N ASN A 293 58.08 -79.33 -20.07
CA ASN A 293 57.93 -78.47 -21.23
C ASN A 293 57.40 -79.24 -22.46
N GLY A 294 56.44 -78.66 -23.18
CA GLY A 294 56.27 -78.88 -24.62
C GLY A 294 55.13 -79.81 -25.07
N GLY A 295 54.17 -79.26 -25.83
CA GLY A 295 53.44 -80.02 -26.85
C GLY A 295 51.91 -79.91 -26.84
N VAL A 296 51.41 -78.94 -27.62
CA VAL A 296 50.15 -78.91 -28.40
C VAL A 296 49.04 -79.90 -28.01
N ARG A 297 47.86 -79.39 -27.60
CA ARG A 297 46.57 -80.09 -27.85
C ARG A 297 45.42 -79.15 -28.23
N ARG A 298 44.93 -79.41 -29.45
CA ARG A 298 43.61 -79.23 -30.06
C ARG A 298 42.50 -78.63 -29.18
N ILE A 299 41.97 -77.49 -29.63
CA ILE A 299 40.73 -76.89 -29.12
C ILE A 299 39.57 -77.41 -29.98
N GLU A 300 38.72 -78.27 -29.43
CA GLU A 300 37.35 -78.46 -29.93
C GLU A 300 36.48 -77.36 -29.33
N THR A 301 36.04 -76.43 -30.18
CA THR A 301 35.13 -75.36 -29.77
C THR A 301 33.71 -75.91 -29.70
N ASN A 302 33.21 -76.12 -28.48
CA ASN A 302 31.80 -76.43 -28.25
C ASN A 302 30.92 -75.19 -28.53
N SER A 303 30.52 -75.05 -29.79
CA SER A 303 29.66 -74.02 -30.38
C SER A 303 28.28 -73.85 -29.72
N LEU A 304 27.89 -74.74 -28.80
CA LEU A 304 26.57 -74.73 -28.15
C LEU A 304 26.42 -73.64 -27.06
N ILE A 305 27.51 -73.20 -26.41
CA ILE A 305 27.40 -72.22 -25.31
C ILE A 305 27.13 -70.79 -25.83
N CYS A 306 27.68 -70.42 -27.00
CA CYS A 306 27.43 -69.11 -27.61
C CYS A 306 25.96 -68.94 -28.05
N ILE A 307 25.32 -69.99 -28.56
CA ILE A 307 23.93 -69.91 -29.05
C ILE A 307 22.97 -69.73 -27.87
N VAL A 308 23.19 -70.43 -26.75
CA VAL A 308 22.37 -70.29 -25.54
C VAL A 308 22.51 -68.90 -24.92
N TRP A 309 23.71 -68.32 -24.93
CA TRP A 309 23.93 -66.96 -24.45
C TRP A 309 23.21 -65.92 -25.33
N ILE A 310 23.31 -66.01 -26.67
CA ILE A 310 22.64 -65.09 -27.59
C ILE A 310 21.11 -65.13 -27.42
N ILE A 311 20.54 -66.33 -27.22
CA ILE A 311 19.09 -66.49 -27.00
C ILE A 311 18.65 -65.82 -25.69
N PHE A 312 19.41 -66.00 -24.60
CA PHE A 312 19.10 -65.37 -23.31
C PHE A 312 19.21 -63.84 -23.36
N THR A 313 20.21 -63.30 -24.06
CA THR A 313 20.38 -61.84 -24.21
C THR A 313 19.24 -61.24 -25.04
N LEU A 314 18.83 -61.89 -26.14
CA LEU A 314 17.71 -61.42 -26.97
C LEU A 314 16.36 -61.47 -26.24
N GLN A 315 16.13 -62.48 -25.38
CA GLN A 315 14.93 -62.53 -24.54
C GLN A 315 14.88 -61.42 -23.47
N GLY A 316 16.05 -61.01 -22.94
CA GLY A 316 16.15 -59.87 -22.03
C GLY A 316 15.78 -58.55 -22.70
N PHE A 317 16.32 -58.28 -23.90
CA PHE A 317 16.03 -57.07 -24.66
C PHE A 317 14.55 -56.96 -25.07
N LEU A 318 13.90 -58.08 -25.43
CA LEU A 318 12.47 -58.07 -25.79
C LEU A 318 11.58 -57.69 -24.58
N LYS A 319 11.92 -58.16 -23.37
CA LYS A 319 11.18 -57.79 -22.15
C LYS A 319 11.36 -56.31 -21.78
N GLN A 320 12.56 -55.76 -21.95
CA GLN A 320 12.81 -54.34 -21.69
C GLN A 320 12.06 -53.43 -22.68
N ALA A 321 12.00 -53.82 -23.96
CA ALA A 321 11.28 -53.08 -24.99
C ALA A 321 9.76 -53.05 -24.75
N ILE A 322 9.18 -54.17 -24.30
CA ILE A 322 7.74 -54.26 -23.98
C ILE A 322 7.39 -53.34 -22.80
N ILE A 323 8.24 -53.25 -21.78
CA ILE A 323 8.04 -52.37 -20.62
C ILE A 323 8.12 -50.89 -21.04
N LEU A 324 9.05 -50.54 -21.94
CA LEU A 324 9.20 -49.16 -22.43
C LEU A 324 7.97 -48.69 -23.23
N VAL A 325 7.39 -49.58 -24.04
CA VAL A 325 6.17 -49.30 -24.83
C VAL A 325 4.92 -49.19 -23.96
N GLN A 326 4.84 -49.97 -22.87
CA GLN A 326 3.71 -49.88 -21.93
C GLN A 326 3.75 -48.59 -21.09
N ASN A 327 4.94 -48.11 -20.72
CA ASN A 327 5.08 -46.86 -19.95
C ASN A 327 4.84 -45.60 -20.79
N THR A 328 5.17 -45.62 -22.09
CA THR A 328 4.92 -44.48 -23.00
C THR A 328 3.44 -44.32 -23.37
N HIS A 329 2.61 -45.36 -23.25
CA HIS A 329 1.16 -45.26 -23.41
C HIS A 329 0.42 -44.72 -22.18
N LEU A 330 1.05 -44.72 -21.00
CA LEU A 330 0.47 -44.21 -19.75
C LEU A 330 0.73 -42.71 -19.54
N THR A 331 1.79 -42.16 -20.12
CA THR A 331 2.13 -40.72 -20.02
C THR A 331 1.44 -39.83 -21.05
N ASN A 332 0.72 -40.40 -22.04
CA ASN A 332 0.03 -39.67 -23.10
C ASN A 332 -1.51 -39.60 -22.92
N LYS A 333 -2.01 -39.87 -21.71
CA LYS A 333 -3.43 -39.79 -21.34
C LYS A 333 -3.67 -39.00 -20.03
N GLY A 334 -2.86 -37.98 -19.78
CA GLY A 334 -3.07 -36.99 -18.72
C GLY A 334 -3.38 -35.64 -19.31
#